data_AF-A0A1F8M1U3-F1
#
_entry.id   AF-A0A1F8M1U3-F1
#
_cell.length_a   1.000
_cell.length_b   1.000
_cell.length_c   1.000
_cell.angle_alpha   90.00
_cell.angle_beta   90.00
_cell.angle_gamma   90.00
#
_symmetry.space_group_name_H-M   'P 1'
#
loop_
_entity.id
_entity.type
_entity.pdbx_description
1 polymer ?
#
loop_
_entity_poly.entity_id
_entity_poly.type
_entity_poly.pdbx_seq_one_letter_code
_entity_poly.pdbx_strand_id
1 'polypeptide(L)'
;MDLGDKIFDVVIPTTKEIEIKAGKRHTMTKKAFPGYIMVNMKLDEHSWDIVRNTPGVAGFVSAGTKPVPLPKPEADVILQRMEEAPTEVEVTFKERDSVRVTSGPFIDFIGKVEQINLNKGKVVVLLSLFGRETPAELDLLGIEKI
;
A
#
# COMPACT_ATOMS: atom_id res chain seq x y z
N MET A 1 33.50 -19.59 -5.25
CA MET A 1 32.97 -18.43 -6.00
C MET A 1 32.08 -17.69 -5.04
N ASP A 2 32.44 -16.45 -4.76
CA ASP A 2 31.77 -15.64 -3.75
C ASP A 2 30.37 -15.24 -4.22
N LEU A 3 29.42 -15.14 -3.29
CA LEU A 3 28.01 -14.87 -3.58
C LEU A 3 27.81 -13.50 -4.28
N GLY A 4 28.75 -12.58 -4.05
CA GLY A 4 28.73 -11.20 -4.56
C GLY A 4 28.85 -11.05 -6.07
N ASP A 5 29.32 -12.08 -6.79
CA ASP A 5 29.51 -11.98 -8.25
C ASP A 5 28.24 -12.31 -9.06
N LYS A 6 27.16 -12.74 -8.39
CA LYS A 6 25.96 -13.29 -9.04
C LYS A 6 24.68 -12.54 -8.70
N ILE A 7 24.55 -12.01 -7.48
CA ILE A 7 23.40 -11.20 -7.05
C ILE A 7 23.88 -9.75 -6.95
N PHE A 8 23.40 -8.91 -7.87
CA PHE A 8 23.83 -7.52 -7.96
C PHE A 8 22.96 -6.59 -7.15
N ASP A 9 21.65 -6.83 -7.12
CA ASP A 9 20.71 -5.97 -6.40
C ASP A 9 19.46 -6.75 -5.97
N VAL A 10 18.88 -6.36 -4.83
CA VAL A 10 17.65 -6.93 -4.27
C VAL A 10 16.78 -5.78 -3.80
N VAL A 11 15.64 -5.60 -4.46
CA VAL A 11 14.74 -4.47 -4.23
C VAL A 11 13.35 -4.98 -3.87
N ILE A 12 12.79 -4.44 -2.78
CA ILE A 12 11.37 -4.61 -2.47
C ILE A 12 10.61 -3.48 -3.19
N PRO A 13 9.71 -3.79 -4.14
CA PRO A 13 9.00 -2.76 -4.88
C PRO A 13 8.04 -2.02 -3.94
N THR A 14 8.32 -0.74 -3.73
CA THR A 14 7.55 0.13 -2.84
C THR A 14 7.19 1.46 -3.48
N THR A 15 5.96 1.92 -3.28
CA THR A 15 5.50 3.24 -3.71
C THR A 15 5.49 4.17 -2.51
N LYS A 16 5.96 5.42 -2.70
CA LYS A 16 5.84 6.47 -1.69
C LYS A 16 4.49 7.15 -1.85
N GLU A 17 3.74 7.22 -0.77
CA GLU A 17 2.39 7.78 -0.71
C GLU A 17 2.36 8.85 0.39
N ILE A 18 1.76 10.02 0.15
CA ILE A 18 1.57 11.06 1.19
C ILE A 18 0.29 10.78 1.98
N GLU A 19 0.39 10.14 3.13
CA GLU A 19 -0.76 9.96 4.03
C GLU A 19 -0.96 11.20 4.92
N ILE A 20 -2.19 11.68 5.04
CA ILE A 20 -2.54 12.76 5.98
C ILE A 20 -2.95 12.11 7.30
N LYS A 21 -2.02 12.08 8.27
CA LYS A 21 -2.31 11.66 9.65
C LYS A 21 -2.31 12.90 10.56
N ALA A 22 -3.40 13.12 11.28
CA ALA A 22 -3.55 14.22 12.24
C ALA A 22 -3.22 15.63 11.66
N GLY A 23 -3.61 15.88 10.40
CA GLY A 23 -3.37 17.17 9.72
C GLY A 23 -1.92 17.42 9.28
N LYS A 24 -1.00 16.48 9.52
CA LYS A 24 0.39 16.55 9.02
C LYS A 24 0.57 15.58 7.86
N ARG A 25 1.25 16.05 6.80
CA ARG A 25 1.65 15.23 5.66
C ARG A 25 2.76 14.28 6.12
N HIS A 26 2.48 12.98 6.11
CA HIS A 26 3.46 11.94 6.38
C HIS A 26 3.70 11.13 5.11
N THR A 27 4.95 11.10 4.62
CA THR A 27 5.33 10.20 3.55
C THR A 27 5.40 8.78 4.11
N MET A 28 4.50 7.92 3.68
CA MET A 28 4.52 6.49 4.00
C MET A 28 5.01 5.70 2.78
N THR A 29 5.78 4.66 3.03
CA THR A 29 6.26 3.74 1.98
C THR A 29 5.38 2.50 2.02
N LYS A 30 4.61 2.27 0.95
CA LYS A 30 3.70 1.13 0.82
C LYS A 30 4.28 0.12 -0.17
N LYS A 31 4.13 -1.17 0.12
CA LYS A 31 4.58 -2.24 -0.79
C LYS A 31 3.67 -2.24 -2.03
N ALA A 32 4.26 -2.05 -3.21
CA ALA A 32 3.53 -2.08 -4.48
C ALA A 32 3.05 -3.50 -4.81
N PHE A 33 3.88 -4.50 -4.49
CA PHE A 33 3.57 -5.92 -4.67
C PHE A 33 3.83 -6.69 -3.36
N PRO A 34 2.84 -6.80 -2.46
CA PRO A 34 2.98 -7.56 -1.22
C PRO A 34 3.35 -9.02 -1.50
N GLY A 35 4.45 -9.50 -0.91
CA GLY A 35 4.94 -10.87 -1.10
C GLY A 35 5.90 -11.07 -2.28
N TYR A 36 6.24 -10.01 -3.02
CA TYR A 36 7.18 -10.06 -4.13
C TYR A 36 8.44 -9.24 -3.86
N ILE A 37 9.57 -9.75 -4.35
CA ILE A 37 10.88 -9.09 -4.28
C ILE A 37 11.47 -9.18 -5.68
N MET A 38 12.10 -8.10 -6.13
CA MET A 38 12.86 -8.06 -7.37
C MET A 38 14.33 -8.35 -7.06
N VAL A 39 14.93 -9.23 -7.86
CA VAL A 39 16.35 -9.55 -7.77
C VAL A 39 17.01 -9.37 -9.13
N ASN A 40 18.07 -8.57 -9.17
CA ASN A 40 18.95 -8.45 -10.31
C ASN A 40 20.10 -9.43 -10.13
N MET A 41 20.09 -10.53 -10.88
CA MET A 41 21.08 -11.59 -10.74
C MET A 41 21.38 -12.30 -12.06
N LYS A 42 22.56 -12.92 -12.15
CA LYS A 42 22.85 -13.93 -13.17
C LYS A 42 22.25 -15.26 -12.72
N LEU A 43 21.33 -15.80 -13.51
CA LEU A 43 20.69 -17.07 -13.23
C LEU A 43 21.57 -18.24 -13.69
N ASP A 44 22.08 -18.99 -12.72
CA ASP A 44 22.67 -20.33 -12.84
C ASP A 44 22.14 -21.28 -11.76
N GLU A 45 22.47 -22.57 -11.83
CA GLU A 45 21.98 -23.60 -10.88
C GLU A 45 22.28 -23.24 -9.43
N HIS A 46 23.49 -22.75 -9.14
CA HIS A 46 23.90 -22.38 -7.79
C HIS A 46 23.07 -21.21 -7.25
N SER A 47 22.93 -20.15 -8.05
CA SER A 47 22.18 -18.95 -7.70
C SER A 47 20.67 -19.25 -7.54
N TRP A 48 20.15 -20.21 -8.31
CA TRP A 48 18.77 -20.68 -8.22
C TRP A 48 18.51 -21.44 -6.92
N ASP A 49 19.41 -22.35 -6.55
CA ASP A 49 19.34 -23.10 -5.28
C ASP A 49 19.42 -22.15 -4.07
N ILE A 50 20.29 -21.14 -4.11
CA ILE A 50 20.42 -20.16 -3.03
C ILE A 50 19.09 -19.44 -2.77
N VAL A 51 18.45 -18.91 -3.82
CA VAL A 51 17.20 -18.16 -3.67
C VAL A 51 16.08 -19.07 -3.14
N ARG A 52 15.99 -20.32 -3.60
CA ARG A 52 15.01 -21.28 -3.10
C ARG A 52 15.24 -21.71 -1.65
N ASN A 53 16.50 -21.77 -1.21
CA ASN A 53 16.86 -22.15 0.15
C ASN A 53 16.86 -20.96 1.12
N THR A 54 16.53 -19.76 0.65
CA THR A 54 16.45 -18.56 1.50
C THR A 54 15.15 -18.61 2.34
N PRO A 55 15.22 -18.53 3.68
CA PRO A 55 14.03 -18.55 4.53
C PRO A 55 13.05 -17.43 4.18
N GLY A 56 11.77 -17.78 4.04
CA GLY A 56 10.71 -16.83 3.66
C GLY A 56 10.55 -16.59 2.17
N VAL A 57 11.39 -17.20 1.32
CA VAL A 57 11.24 -17.18 -0.14
C VAL A 57 10.47 -18.43 -0.57
N ALA A 58 9.27 -18.25 -1.12
CA ALA A 58 8.48 -19.36 -1.65
C ALA A 58 9.05 -19.91 -2.98
N GLY A 59 9.75 -19.06 -3.74
CA GLY A 59 10.37 -19.40 -5.00
C GLY A 59 10.30 -18.25 -6.00
N PHE A 60 10.71 -18.53 -7.23
CA PHE A 60 10.57 -17.59 -8.35
C PHE A 60 9.17 -17.67 -8.94
N VAL A 61 8.72 -16.55 -9.49
CA VAL A 61 7.52 -16.51 -10.33
C VAL A 61 7.83 -17.19 -11.67
N SER A 62 7.13 -18.27 -11.98
CA SER A 62 7.33 -19.02 -13.22
C SER A 62 6.03 -19.70 -13.68
N ALA A 63 5.78 -19.69 -15.00
CA ALA A 63 4.72 -20.48 -15.62
C ALA A 63 5.13 -21.95 -15.91
N GLY A 64 6.30 -22.37 -15.44
CA GLY A 64 6.88 -23.69 -15.71
C GLY A 64 8.04 -24.03 -14.77
N THR A 65 9.03 -24.81 -15.23
CA THR A 65 10.17 -25.27 -14.41
C THR A 65 11.32 -24.27 -14.28
N LYS A 66 11.45 -23.32 -15.22
CA LYS A 66 12.48 -22.29 -15.20
C LYS A 66 11.88 -20.91 -14.90
N PRO A 67 12.53 -20.08 -14.08
CA PRO A 67 12.08 -18.71 -13.85
C PRO A 67 12.17 -17.90 -15.14
N VAL A 68 11.17 -17.04 -15.36
CA VAL A 68 11.12 -16.15 -16.51
C VAL A 68 11.70 -14.81 -16.08
N PRO A 69 12.75 -14.29 -16.73
CA PRO A 69 13.31 -13.00 -16.39
C PRO A 69 12.31 -11.88 -16.73
N LEU A 70 12.19 -10.90 -15.83
CA LEU A 70 11.43 -9.69 -16.10
C LEU A 70 12.15 -8.87 -17.19
N PRO A 71 11.46 -8.46 -18.27
CA PRO A 71 12.05 -7.60 -19.29
C PRO A 71 12.55 -6.29 -18.68
N LYS A 72 13.74 -5.82 -19.10
CA LYS A 72 14.32 -4.56 -18.59
C LYS A 72 13.35 -3.37 -18.64
N PRO A 73 12.60 -3.13 -19.73
CA PRO A 73 11.67 -1.99 -19.76
C PRO A 73 10.59 -2.05 -18.68
N GLU A 74 10.12 -3.25 -18.32
CA GLU A 74 9.13 -3.42 -17.26
C GLU A 74 9.74 -3.24 -15.87
N ALA A 75 10.96 -3.75 -15.68
CA ALA A 75 11.72 -3.54 -14.45
C ALA A 75 12.01 -2.05 -14.21
N ASP A 76 12.43 -1.33 -15.25
CA ASP A 76 12.75 0.09 -15.19
C ASP A 76 11.52 0.93 -14.81
N VAL A 77 10.33 0.60 -15.35
CA VAL A 77 9.07 1.26 -14.95
C VAL A 77 8.76 1.06 -13.47
N ILE A 78 9.00 -0.14 -12.93
CA ILE A 78 8.77 -0.41 -11.51
C ILE A 78 9.77 0.38 -10.66
N LEU A 79 11.06 0.36 -11.01
CA LEU A 79 12.11 1.09 -10.30
C LEU A 79 11.88 2.61 -10.33
N GLN A 80 11.53 3.15 -11.50
CA GLN A 80 11.22 4.57 -11.66
C GLN A 80 10.07 5.01 -10.75
N ARG A 81 9.00 4.23 -10.66
CA ARG A 81 7.87 4.51 -9.74
C ARG A 81 8.26 4.50 -8.26
N MET A 82 9.34 3.83 -7.87
CA MET A 82 9.86 3.88 -6.50
C MET A 82 10.62 5.17 -6.21
N GLU A 83 11.28 5.72 -7.24
CA GLU A 83 12.04 6.97 -7.17
C GLU A 83 11.18 8.21 -7.37
N GLU A 84 10.03 8.06 -8.06
CA GLU A 84 9.05 9.12 -8.27
C GLU A 84 8.62 9.79 -6.96
N ALA A 85 8.39 11.11 -7.05
CA ALA A 85 7.91 11.91 -5.93
C ALA A 85 6.58 11.31 -5.42
N PRO A 86 6.35 11.31 -4.09
CA PRO A 86 5.17 10.66 -3.54
C PRO A 86 3.90 11.27 -4.13
N THR A 87 3.13 10.45 -4.83
CA THR A 87 1.80 10.83 -5.31
C THR A 87 0.95 11.14 -4.08
N GLU A 88 0.25 12.27 -4.09
CA GLU A 88 -0.69 12.63 -3.01
C GLU A 88 -1.66 11.45 -2.84
N VAL A 89 -1.78 10.91 -1.61
CA VAL A 89 -2.77 9.87 -1.31
C VAL A 89 -4.12 10.48 -1.63
N GLU A 90 -4.80 9.92 -2.61
CA GLU A 90 -6.23 10.16 -2.79
C GLU A 90 -6.91 9.70 -1.50
N VAL A 91 -7.44 10.65 -0.73
CA VAL A 91 -8.40 10.34 0.32
C VAL A 91 -9.51 9.55 -0.37
N THR A 92 -9.60 8.24 -0.10
CA THR A 92 -10.42 7.30 -0.88
C THR A 92 -11.93 7.55 -0.73
N PHE A 93 -12.32 8.48 0.14
CA PHE A 93 -13.67 8.91 0.41
C PHE A 93 -13.84 10.42 0.20
N LYS A 94 -14.91 10.78 -0.50
CA LYS A 94 -15.31 12.15 -0.84
C LYS A 94 -16.55 12.53 -0.04
N GLU A 95 -16.89 13.81 -0.04
CA GLU A 95 -18.18 14.27 0.47
C GLU A 95 -19.31 13.47 -0.20
N ARG A 96 -20.29 13.05 0.60
CA ARG A 96 -21.42 12.16 0.27
C ARG A 96 -21.12 10.66 0.16
N ASP A 97 -19.88 10.22 0.32
CA ASP A 97 -19.58 8.79 0.38
C ASP A 97 -20.14 8.15 1.66
N SER A 98 -20.58 6.90 1.54
CA SER A 98 -21.00 6.09 2.68
C SER A 98 -19.77 5.54 3.40
N VAL A 99 -19.72 5.72 4.71
CA VAL A 99 -18.62 5.28 5.57
C VAL A 99 -19.15 4.52 6.78
N ARG A 100 -18.39 3.51 7.21
CA ARG A 100 -18.57 2.81 8.47
C ARG A 100 -17.59 3.37 9.49
N VAL A 101 -18.05 3.58 10.71
CA VAL A 101 -17.19 3.97 11.82
C VAL A 101 -16.48 2.74 12.38
N THR A 102 -15.16 2.81 12.52
CA THR A 102 -14.30 1.72 12.99
C THR A 102 -13.73 1.96 14.39
N SER A 103 -13.96 3.13 14.98
CA SER A 103 -13.46 3.47 16.32
C SER A 103 -14.36 4.45 17.08
N GLY A 104 -14.23 4.46 18.41
CA GLY A 104 -14.98 5.35 19.28
C GLY A 104 -16.37 4.83 19.65
N PRO A 105 -17.21 5.66 20.29
CA PRO A 105 -18.51 5.24 20.83
C PRO A 105 -19.56 4.92 19.75
N PHE A 106 -19.27 5.22 18.49
CA PHE A 106 -20.14 4.99 17.35
C PHE A 106 -19.61 3.88 16.43
N ILE A 107 -18.76 2.98 16.93
CA ILE A 107 -18.24 1.84 16.16
C ILE A 107 -19.39 1.04 15.52
N ASP A 108 -19.15 0.52 14.32
CA ASP A 108 -20.09 -0.22 13.46
C ASP A 108 -21.29 0.58 12.90
N PHE A 109 -21.47 1.85 13.31
CA PHE A 109 -22.49 2.70 12.69
C PHE A 109 -22.07 3.10 11.27
N ILE A 110 -23.09 3.23 10.42
CA ILE A 110 -22.95 3.67 9.03
C ILE A 110 -23.50 5.09 8.91
N GLY A 111 -22.79 5.91 8.15
CA GLY A 111 -23.23 7.26 7.85
C GLY A 111 -22.70 7.74 6.51
N LYS A 112 -23.06 8.98 6.16
CA LYS A 112 -22.56 9.66 4.97
C LYS A 112 -21.63 10.80 5.36
N VAL A 113 -20.53 10.95 4.64
CA VAL A 113 -19.63 12.09 4.82
C VAL A 113 -20.36 13.37 4.41
N GLU A 114 -20.49 14.33 5.32
CA GLU A 114 -21.03 15.66 5.02
C GLU A 114 -19.92 16.63 4.67
N GLN A 115 -18.87 16.67 5.48
CA GLN A 115 -17.75 17.60 5.30
C GLN A 115 -16.43 16.98 5.77
N ILE A 116 -15.36 17.21 5.01
CA ILE A 116 -14.01 16.73 5.35
C ILE A 116 -13.13 17.92 5.74
N ASN A 117 -12.58 17.91 6.96
CA ASN A 117 -11.61 18.90 7.40
C ASN A 117 -10.21 18.28 7.50
N LEU A 118 -9.48 18.32 6.38
CA LEU A 118 -8.12 17.78 6.27
C LEU A 118 -7.12 18.49 7.19
N ASN A 119 -7.30 19.79 7.42
CA ASN A 119 -6.40 20.58 8.28
C ASN A 119 -6.46 20.14 9.75
N LYS A 120 -7.66 19.73 10.21
CA LYS A 120 -7.88 19.27 11.58
C LYS A 120 -7.82 17.75 11.73
N GLY A 121 -7.77 17.00 10.62
CA GLY A 121 -7.86 15.54 10.65
C GLY A 121 -9.24 15.02 11.07
N LYS A 122 -10.30 15.81 10.85
CA LYS A 122 -11.66 15.52 11.30
C LYS A 122 -12.62 15.44 10.12
N VAL A 123 -13.68 14.67 10.29
CA VAL A 123 -14.75 14.49 9.30
C VAL A 123 -16.10 14.57 9.99
N VAL A 124 -17.02 15.32 9.40
CA VAL A 124 -18.42 15.36 9.83
C VAL A 124 -19.15 14.28 9.06
N VAL A 125 -19.71 13.31 9.78
CA VAL A 125 -20.47 12.19 9.23
C VAL A 125 -21.89 12.26 9.75
N LEU A 126 -22.86 12.17 8.84
CA LEU A 126 -24.27 12.00 9.16
C LEU A 126 -24.52 10.52 9.46
N LEU A 127 -24.49 10.16 10.74
CA LEU A 127 -24.77 8.80 11.21
C LEU A 127 -26.27 8.52 11.10
N SER A 128 -26.64 7.36 10.55
CA SER A 128 -28.03 6.93 10.50
C SER A 128 -28.40 6.20 11.80
N LEU A 129 -28.96 6.94 12.76
CA LEU A 129 -29.40 6.43 14.06
C LEU A 129 -30.93 6.42 14.12
N PHE A 130 -31.55 5.26 14.32
CA PHE A 130 -33.01 5.14 14.50
C PHE A 130 -33.86 5.77 13.38
N GLY A 131 -33.39 5.69 12.12
CA GLY A 131 -34.07 6.29 10.97
C GLY A 131 -33.95 7.81 10.89
N ARG A 132 -33.02 8.42 11.65
CA ARG A 132 -32.68 9.85 11.60
C ARG A 132 -31.18 10.03 11.34
N GLU A 133 -30.85 11.03 10.54
CA GLU A 133 -29.46 11.42 10.30
C GLU A 133 -29.00 12.36 11.42
N THR A 134 -27.94 11.96 12.15
CA THR A 134 -27.35 12.76 13.22
C THR A 134 -25.90 13.11 12.85
N PRO A 135 -25.53 14.39 12.78
CA PRO A 135 -24.14 14.78 12.47
C PRO A 135 -23.23 14.47 13.66
N ALA A 136 -22.13 13.79 13.39
CA ALA A 136 -21.07 13.51 14.37
C ALA A 136 -19.71 13.86 13.77
N GLU A 137 -18.88 14.56 14.56
CA GLU A 137 -17.49 14.83 14.21
C GLU A 137 -16.61 13.64 14.63
N LEU A 138 -16.01 12.98 13.66
CA LEU A 138 -15.19 11.79 13.84
C LEU A 138 -13.76 12.04 13.36
N ASP A 139 -12.85 11.16 13.79
CA ASP A 139 -11.48 11.17 13.27
C ASP A 139 -11.43 10.50 11.89
N LEU A 140 -10.61 11.04 10.99
CA LEU A 140 -10.43 10.45 9.65
C LEU A 140 -9.92 9.02 9.69
N LEU A 141 -9.15 8.66 10.73
CA LEU A 141 -8.64 7.30 10.93
C LEU A 141 -9.68 6.34 11.50
N GLY A 142 -10.77 6.88 12.05
CA GLY A 142 -11.82 6.12 12.71
C GLY A 142 -12.99 5.77 11.79
N ILE A 143 -12.83 5.92 10.48
CA ILE A 143 -13.86 5.65 9.48
C ILE A 143 -13.28 4.87 8.29
N GLU A 144 -14.12 4.05 7.67
CA GLU A 144 -13.79 3.24 6.50
C GLU A 144 -14.89 3.37 5.45
N LYS A 145 -14.55 3.45 4.17
CA LYS A 145 -15.52 3.58 3.09
C LYS A 145 -16.25 2.25 2.83
N ILE A 146 -17.55 2.33 2.54
CA ILE A 146 -18.41 1.21 2.13
C ILE A 146 -18.59 1.23 0.61
#